data_AF-A0A9X7YS44-F1
#
_entry.id   AF-A0A9X7YS44-F1
#
_cell.length_a   1.000
_cell.length_b   1.000
_cell.length_c   1.000
_cell.angle_alpha   90.00
_cell.angle_beta   90.00
_cell.angle_gamma   90.00
#
_symmetry.space_group_name_H-M   'P 1'
#
loop_
_entity.id
_entity.type
_entity.pdbx_description
1 polymer ?
#
loop_
_entity_poly.entity_id
_entity_poly.type
_entity_poly.pdbx_seq_one_letter_code
_entity_poly.pdbx_strand_id
1 'polypeptide(L)' 'MRLRHMPPLLLLALLAGACTPRVELAVPNEPININLNVKIEHEIYIKVDRQLDSIINEDSGLF' A
#
# COMPACT_ATOMS: atom_id res chain seq x y z
N MET A 1 52.18 0.20 -30.43
CA MET A 1 50.82 -0.38 -30.60
C MET A 1 49.77 0.12 -29.59
N ARG A 2 50.15 0.66 -28.43
CA ARG A 2 49.19 1.12 -27.39
C ARG A 2 48.35 2.35 -27.77
N LEU A 3 48.86 3.23 -28.63
CA LEU A 3 48.21 4.52 -28.96
C LEU A 3 47.12 4.43 -30.04
N ARG A 4 47.03 3.32 -30.79
CA ARG A 4 46.07 3.17 -31.91
C ARG A 4 44.67 2.72 -31.48
N HIS A 5 44.54 2.12 -30.29
CA HIS A 5 43.25 1.68 -29.74
C HIS A 5 42.59 2.71 -28.80
N MET A 6 43.25 3.84 -28.55
CA MET A 6 42.77 4.92 -27.69
C MET A 6 41.53 5.68 -28.24
N PRO A 7 41.42 6.00 -29.55
CA PRO A 7 40.24 6.70 -30.06
C PRO A 7 38.92 5.89 -30.02
N PRO A 8 38.86 4.60 -30.39
CA PRO A 8 37.59 3.85 -30.34
C PRO A 8 37.13 3.59 -28.90
N LEU A 9 38.05 3.44 -27.95
CA LEU A 9 37.72 3.21 -26.54
C LEU A 9 37.08 4.45 -25.89
N LEU A 10 37.57 5.64 -26.23
CA LEU A 10 37.03 6.91 -25.75
C LEU A 10 35.62 7.16 -26.29
N LEU A 11 35.38 6.82 -27.56
CA LEU A 11 34.07 6.97 -28.21
C LEU A 11 33.01 6.06 -27.56
N LEU A 12 33.38 4.81 -27.25
CA LEU A 12 32.50 3.84 -26.60
C LEU A 12 32.13 4.24 -25.18
N ALA A 13 33.07 4.84 -24.43
CA ALA A 13 32.83 5.37 -23.10
C ALA A 13 31.84 6.56 -23.11
N LEU A 14 31.92 7.42 -24.13
CA LEU A 14 31.00 8.54 -24.29
C LEU A 14 29.56 8.09 -24.59
N LEU A 15 29.42 7.05 -25.43
CA LEU A 15 28.14 6.46 -25.81
C LEU A 15 27.46 5.74 -24.63
N ALA A 16 28.24 5.11 -23.75
CA ALA A 16 27.72 4.42 -22.58
C ALA A 16 27.14 5.38 -21.52
N GLY A 17 27.67 6.61 -21.42
CA GLY A 17 27.18 7.64 -20.49
C GLY A 17 25.96 8.42 -20.97
N ALA A 18 25.56 8.28 -22.24
CA ALA A 18 24.46 9.05 -22.84
C ALA A 18 23.05 8.49 -22.50
N CYS A 19 22.96 7.26 -21.99
CA CYS A 19 21.70 6.67 -21.59
C CYS A 19 21.33 7.13 -20.17
N THR A 20 20.48 8.16 -20.07
CA THR A 20 19.82 8.54 -18.81
C THR A 20 18.41 7.95 -18.79
N PRO A 21 18.15 6.84 -18.08
CA PRO A 21 16.80 6.30 -17.98
C PRO A 21 15.93 7.32 -17.24
N ARG A 22 14.99 7.93 -17.95
CA ARG A 22 14.03 8.87 -17.36
C ARG A 22 12.89 8.05 -16.76
N VAL A 23 12.74 8.13 -15.44
CA VAL A 23 11.61 7.51 -14.73
C VAL A 23 10.52 8.55 -14.62
N GLU A 24 9.38 8.31 -15.24
CA GLU A 24 8.22 9.18 -15.17
C GLU A 24 7.14 8.50 -14.32
N LEU A 25 6.69 9.17 -13.25
CA LEU A 25 5.53 8.74 -12.50
C LEU A 25 4.29 9.27 -13.22
N ALA A 26 3.71 8.46 -14.09
CA ALA A 26 2.39 8.73 -14.64
C ALA A 26 1.34 8.34 -13.60
N VAL A 27 0.56 9.32 -13.14
CA VAL A 27 -0.67 9.04 -12.40
C VAL A 27 -1.69 8.51 -13.41
N PRO A 28 -2.41 7.40 -13.13
CA PRO A 28 -3.43 6.89 -14.02
C PRO A 28 -4.46 7.98 -14.36
N ASN A 29 -4.77 8.16 -15.64
CA ASN A 29 -5.81 9.11 -16.08
C ASN A 29 -7.22 8.66 -15.67
N GLU A 30 -7.38 7.36 -15.42
CA GLU A 30 -8.65 6.74 -15.05
C GLU A 30 -8.67 6.45 -13.55
N PRO A 31 -9.83 6.64 -12.88
CA PRO A 31 -9.97 6.34 -11.47
C PRO A 31 -9.80 4.83 -11.19
N ILE A 32 -9.08 4.50 -10.12
CA ILE A 32 -8.89 3.12 -9.67
C ILE A 32 -10.22 2.60 -9.12
N ASN A 33 -10.83 1.62 -9.80
CA ASN A 33 -12.06 0.98 -9.33
C ASN A 33 -11.73 -0.17 -8.37
N ILE A 34 -11.97 0.05 -7.08
CA ILE A 34 -11.75 -0.95 -6.03
C ILE A 34 -13.10 -1.60 -5.72
N ASN A 35 -13.41 -2.69 -6.43
CA ASN A 35 -14.63 -3.47 -6.20
C ASN A 35 -14.37 -4.55 -5.15
N LEU A 36 -14.68 -4.24 -3.88
CA LEU A 36 -14.50 -5.16 -2.76
C LEU A 36 -15.85 -5.62 -2.23
N ASN A 37 -16.08 -6.93 -2.22
CA ASN A 37 -17.22 -7.54 -1.54
C ASN A 37 -16.81 -7.93 -0.10
N VAL A 38 -16.88 -6.96 0.81
CA VAL A 38 -16.51 -7.16 2.22
C VAL A 38 -17.76 -7.53 3.02
N LYS A 39 -17.78 -8.72 3.62
CA LYS A 39 -18.77 -9.09 4.63
C LYS A 39 -18.20 -8.73 6.00
N ILE A 40 -18.76 -7.72 6.64
CA ILE A 40 -18.34 -7.27 7.97
C ILE A 40 -19.23 -8.00 8.99
N GLU A 41 -18.71 -9.06 9.59
CA GLU A 41 -19.36 -9.78 10.68
C GLU A 41 -18.86 -9.20 12.01
N HIS A 42 -19.69 -8.39 12.67
CA HIS A 42 -19.44 -7.88 14.01
C HIS A 42 -20.37 -8.58 14.99
N GLU A 43 -19.85 -9.57 15.73
CA GLU A 43 -20.56 -10.17 16.85
C GLU A 43 -20.20 -9.42 18.14
N ILE A 44 -21.16 -8.67 18.70
CA ILE A 44 -21.01 -8.07 20.02
C ILE A 44 -21.33 -9.15 21.05
N TYR A 45 -20.29 -9.83 21.56
CA TYR A 45 -20.43 -10.70 22.71
C TYR A 45 -20.56 -9.86 23.99
N ILE A 46 -21.79 -9.56 24.40
CA ILE A 46 -22.06 -8.97 25.72
C ILE A 46 -21.90 -10.07 26.76
N LYS A 47 -20.69 -10.22 27.31
CA LYS A 47 -20.47 -11.00 28.54
C LYS A 47 -20.81 -10.09 29.71
N VAL A 48 -21.99 -10.29 30.29
CA VAL A 48 -22.42 -9.59 31.50
C VAL A 48 -21.55 -10.08 32.66
N ASP A 49 -20.73 -9.19 33.20
CA ASP A 49 -19.99 -9.43 34.44
C ASP A 49 -20.99 -9.40 35.59
N ARG A 50 -20.81 -10.25 36.62
CA ARG A 50 -21.81 -10.46 37.69
C ARG A 50 -22.10 -9.20 38.52
N GLN A 51 -21.27 -8.16 38.42
CA GLN A 51 -21.51 -6.86 39.05
C GLN A 51 -22.50 -5.98 38.26
N LEU A 52 -22.72 -6.25 36.97
CA LEU A 52 -23.71 -5.55 36.14
C LEU A 52 -25.09 -6.22 36.22
N ASP A 53 -25.17 -7.51 36.61
CA ASP A 53 -26.44 -8.20 36.83
C ASP A 53 -27.29 -7.48 37.88
N SER A 54 -26.71 -6.94 38.96
CA SER A 54 -27.51 -6.25 39.98
C SER A 54 -28.16 -4.98 39.44
N ILE A 55 -27.45 -4.23 38.59
CA ILE A 55 -27.95 -2.99 37.98
C ILE A 55 -29.01 -3.30 36.91
N ILE A 56 -28.78 -4.35 36.10
CA ILE A 56 -29.71 -4.77 35.04
C ILE A 56 -31.00 -5.40 35.62
N ASN A 57 -30.89 -6.15 36.72
CA ASN A 57 -32.06 -6.79 37.34
C ASN A 57 -32.93 -5.81 38.16
N GLU A 58 -32.35 -4.79 38.78
CA GLU A 58 -33.12 -3.77 39.51
C GLU A 58 -33.93 -2.86 38.58
N ASP A 59 -33.45 -2.60 37.36
CA ASP A 59 -34.13 -1.79 36.34
C ASP A 59 -34.80 -2.66 35.24
N SER A 60 -35.54 -3.69 35.65
CA SER A 60 -36.36 -4.56 34.79
C SER A 60 -37.59 -3.84 34.20
N GLY A 61 -37.34 -2.74 33.49
CA GLY A 61 -38.29 -1.94 32.72
C GLY A 61 -37.69 -1.23 31.52
N LEU A 62 -36.39 -1.38 31.27
CA LEU A 62 -35.71 -0.88 30.08
C LEU A 62 -35.08 -2.08 29.37
N PHE A 63 -35.79 -2.51 28.31
CA PHE A 63 -35.62 -3.69 27.45
C PHE A 63 -36.43 -4.92 27.85
#